data_AF-A0A3C0UMK2-F1
#
_entry.id   AF-A0A3C0UMK2-F1
#
_cell.length_a   1.000
_cell.length_b   1.000
_cell.length_c   1.000
_cell.angle_alpha   90.00
_cell.angle_beta   90.00
_cell.angle_gamma   90.00
#
_symmetry.space_group_name_H-M   'P 1'
#
loop_
_entity.id
_entity.type
_entity.pdbx_description
1 polymer ?
#
loop_
_entity_poly.entity_id
_entity_poly.type
_entity_poly.pdbx_seq_one_letter_code
_entity_poly.pdbx_strand_id
1 'polypeptide(L)'
;FLFNYSWIPFVFSWFGCLYDLLIPFLLWNAKTRLWAYGAVVVFHGLTAILFPIGMFPYVMMVTALVFFSGEFHQKIISHLGKWLQLPSTFLHPNRIYAYAPTTQRILLLGFGVFFCWQLLMPFRYWLYPGELFWTEEGYRFSWRVMLMEKAGYAQFTVHDKQGYREVVNNQQFLTPLQEKMMSTQPDMLLHYAHILRDFYHQRGYSNPQVYVDSYVTLNGRMGKPLVKPTTNLAQEEESFKPKKWITSFDDTITGF
;
A
#
# COMPACT_ATOMS: atom_id res chain seq x y z
N PHE A 1 -25.71 3.87 -19.02
CA PHE A 1 -27.14 3.49 -19.07
C PHE A 1 -27.55 2.67 -17.85
N LEU A 2 -26.96 1.49 -17.57
CA LEU A 2 -27.31 0.67 -16.40
C LEU A 2 -27.01 1.35 -15.04
N PHE A 3 -25.89 2.05 -14.88
CA PHE A 3 -25.54 2.70 -13.60
C PHE A 3 -26.45 3.87 -13.17
N ASN A 4 -27.42 4.26 -14.00
CA ASN A 4 -28.36 5.33 -13.65
C ASN A 4 -29.52 4.83 -12.77
N TYR A 5 -29.68 3.53 -12.60
CA TYR A 5 -30.75 2.97 -11.76
C TYR A 5 -30.28 2.79 -10.31
N SER A 6 -31.06 3.32 -9.37
CA SER A 6 -30.74 3.32 -7.93
C SER A 6 -30.64 1.92 -7.31
N TRP A 7 -31.25 0.90 -7.91
CA TRP A 7 -31.20 -0.48 -7.40
C TRP A 7 -29.93 -1.23 -7.81
N ILE A 8 -29.20 -0.77 -8.83
CA ILE A 8 -28.00 -1.43 -9.36
C ILE A 8 -26.89 -1.54 -8.30
N PRO A 9 -26.54 -0.48 -7.54
CA PRO A 9 -25.57 -0.59 -6.45
C PRO A 9 -25.93 -1.67 -5.42
N PHE A 10 -27.20 -1.80 -5.03
CA PHE A 10 -27.63 -2.82 -4.07
C PHE A 10 -27.44 -4.24 -4.62
N VAL A 11 -27.76 -4.47 -5.89
CA VAL A 11 -27.52 -5.76 -6.54
C VAL A 11 -26.03 -6.08 -6.61
N PHE A 12 -25.19 -5.11 -6.96
CA PHE A 12 -23.74 -5.28 -6.98
C PHE A 12 -23.18 -5.60 -5.59
N SER A 13 -23.69 -4.93 -4.53
CA SER A 13 -23.26 -5.19 -3.16
C SER A 13 -23.63 -6.61 -2.69
N TRP A 14 -24.86 -7.06 -2.92
CA TRP A 14 -25.27 -8.41 -2.56
C TRP A 14 -24.55 -9.48 -3.37
N PHE A 15 -24.38 -9.26 -4.67
CA PHE A 15 -23.61 -10.16 -5.52
C PHE A 15 -22.15 -10.25 -5.07
N GLY A 16 -21.50 -9.11 -4.80
CA GLY A 16 -20.12 -9.06 -4.30
C GLY A 16 -19.97 -9.79 -2.97
N CYS A 17 -20.89 -9.56 -2.03
CA CYS A 17 -20.91 -10.26 -0.73
C CYS A 17 -21.03 -11.78 -0.90
N LEU A 18 -22.00 -12.25 -1.69
CA LEU A 18 -22.18 -13.67 -1.95
C LEU A 18 -20.96 -14.27 -2.66
N TYR A 19 -20.41 -13.56 -3.64
CA TYR A 19 -19.20 -13.97 -4.34
C TYR A 19 -18.03 -14.14 -3.36
N ASP A 20 -17.74 -13.13 -2.53
CA ASP A 20 -16.62 -13.14 -1.59
C ASP A 20 -16.76 -14.26 -0.53
N LEU A 21 -17.98 -14.55 -0.09
CA LEU A 21 -18.25 -15.62 0.87
C LEU A 21 -18.10 -17.03 0.26
N LEU A 22 -18.36 -17.19 -1.04
CA LEU A 22 -18.39 -18.50 -1.69
C LEU A 22 -17.08 -18.84 -2.42
N ILE A 23 -16.38 -17.84 -2.96
CA ILE A 23 -15.28 -18.07 -3.88
C ILE A 23 -14.14 -18.93 -3.31
N PRO A 24 -13.73 -18.82 -2.02
CA PRO A 24 -12.66 -19.67 -1.49
C PRO A 24 -13.02 -21.15 -1.52
N PHE A 25 -14.28 -21.49 -1.19
CA PHE A 25 -14.78 -22.87 -1.19
C PHE A 25 -14.90 -23.42 -2.61
N LEU A 26 -15.34 -22.59 -3.56
CA LEU A 26 -15.44 -22.96 -4.97
C LEU A 26 -14.07 -23.15 -5.63
N LEU A 27 -13.06 -22.36 -5.25
CA LEU A 27 -11.67 -22.55 -5.69
C LEU A 27 -11.03 -23.78 -5.06
N TRP A 28 -11.31 -24.03 -3.78
CA TRP A 28 -10.81 -25.21 -3.07
C TRP A 28 -11.28 -26.51 -3.73
N ASN A 29 -12.59 -26.60 -4.05
CA ASN A 29 -13.17 -27.77 -4.69
C ASN A 29 -12.68 -27.94 -6.14
N ALA A 30 -11.97 -29.04 -6.40
CA ALA A 30 -11.37 -29.35 -7.70
C ALA A 30 -12.37 -29.38 -8.87
N LYS A 31 -13.64 -29.74 -8.62
CA LYS A 31 -14.68 -29.80 -9.68
C LYS A 31 -15.15 -28.42 -10.13
N THR A 32 -15.16 -27.45 -9.23
CA THR A 32 -15.64 -26.08 -9.48
C THR A 32 -14.52 -25.10 -9.78
N ARG A 33 -13.27 -25.45 -9.43
CA ARG A 33 -12.11 -24.56 -9.47
C ARG A 33 -11.91 -23.79 -10.77
N LEU A 34 -12.06 -24.45 -11.92
CA LEU A 34 -11.83 -23.78 -13.21
C LEU A 34 -12.89 -22.69 -13.47
N TRP A 35 -14.16 -22.99 -13.18
CA TRP A 35 -15.26 -22.03 -13.28
C TRP A 35 -15.15 -20.92 -12.25
N ALA A 36 -14.78 -21.28 -11.02
CA ALA A 36 -14.51 -20.34 -9.93
C ALA A 36 -13.39 -19.36 -10.30
N TYR A 37 -12.27 -19.86 -10.86
CA TYR A 37 -11.20 -19.01 -11.34
C TYR A 37 -11.62 -18.11 -12.51
N GLY A 38 -12.46 -18.61 -13.42
CA GLY A 38 -13.10 -17.77 -14.44
C GLY A 38 -13.88 -16.61 -13.82
N ALA A 39 -14.64 -16.88 -12.75
CA ALA A 39 -15.35 -15.84 -12.00
C ALA A 39 -14.37 -14.87 -11.30
N VAL A 40 -13.23 -15.33 -10.77
CA VAL A 40 -12.16 -14.46 -10.22
C VAL A 40 -11.64 -13.48 -11.25
N VAL A 41 -11.33 -13.95 -12.46
CA VAL A 41 -10.83 -13.10 -13.53
C VAL A 41 -11.88 -12.06 -13.94
N VAL A 42 -13.15 -12.47 -14.11
CA VAL A 42 -14.24 -11.55 -14.46
C VAL A 42 -14.48 -10.53 -13.34
N PHE A 43 -14.57 -10.98 -12.10
CA PHE A 43 -14.81 -10.12 -10.94
C PHE A 43 -13.73 -9.06 -10.80
N HIS A 44 -12.45 -9.46 -10.77
CA HIS A 44 -11.34 -8.51 -10.69
C HIS A 44 -11.18 -7.66 -11.95
N GLY A 45 -11.55 -8.17 -13.14
CA GLY A 45 -11.60 -7.37 -14.36
C GLY A 45 -12.61 -6.23 -14.25
N LEU A 46 -13.82 -6.54 -13.75
CA LEU A 46 -14.83 -5.53 -13.45
C LEU A 46 -14.35 -4.57 -12.35
N THR A 47 -13.70 -5.08 -11.29
CA THR A 47 -13.11 -4.22 -10.26
C THR A 47 -12.09 -3.25 -10.85
N ALA A 48 -11.20 -3.69 -11.74
CA ALA A 48 -10.19 -2.83 -12.37
C ALA A 48 -10.81 -1.74 -13.26
N ILE A 49 -11.92 -2.04 -13.93
CA ILE A 49 -12.65 -1.08 -14.78
C ILE A 49 -13.40 -0.05 -13.93
N LEU A 50 -14.05 -0.50 -12.86
CA LEU A 50 -14.94 0.34 -12.05
C LEU A 50 -14.19 1.11 -10.96
N PHE A 51 -13.11 0.55 -10.44
CA PHE A 51 -12.37 1.08 -9.30
C PHE A 51 -10.86 1.16 -9.64
N PRO A 52 -10.28 2.37 -9.74
CA PRO A 52 -8.86 2.55 -10.06
C PRO A 52 -7.97 2.26 -8.83
N ILE A 53 -7.97 1.02 -8.35
CA ILE A 53 -7.21 0.54 -7.18
C ILE A 53 -5.83 -0.02 -7.55
N GLY A 54 -5.28 0.43 -8.67
CA GLY A 54 -3.92 0.11 -9.13
C GLY A 54 -3.74 -1.37 -9.49
N MET A 55 -2.61 -1.95 -9.05
CA MET A 55 -2.21 -3.31 -9.42
C MET A 55 -3.00 -4.42 -8.72
N PHE A 56 -3.79 -4.07 -7.70
CA PHE A 56 -4.47 -5.05 -6.85
C PHE A 56 -5.26 -6.11 -7.64
N PRO A 57 -6.15 -5.76 -8.59
CA PRO A 57 -6.97 -6.78 -9.27
C PRO A 57 -6.12 -7.80 -10.04
N TYR A 58 -5.05 -7.34 -10.69
CA TYR A 58 -4.15 -8.20 -11.46
C TYR A 58 -3.33 -9.13 -10.55
N VAL A 59 -2.84 -8.61 -9.42
CA VAL A 59 -2.13 -9.42 -8.42
C VAL A 59 -3.07 -10.48 -7.85
N MET A 60 -4.32 -10.14 -7.56
CA MET A 60 -5.31 -11.10 -7.04
C MET A 60 -5.63 -12.21 -8.04
N MET A 61 -5.79 -11.88 -9.33
CA MET A 61 -5.99 -12.90 -10.38
C MET A 61 -4.82 -13.90 -10.42
N VAL A 62 -3.58 -13.40 -10.43
CA VAL A 62 -2.39 -14.28 -10.51
C VAL A 62 -2.21 -15.09 -9.23
N THR A 63 -2.36 -14.46 -8.06
CA THR A 63 -2.17 -15.14 -6.77
C THR A 63 -3.24 -16.19 -6.49
N ALA A 64 -4.47 -16.02 -6.99
CA ALA A 64 -5.52 -17.03 -6.90
C ALA A 64 -5.17 -18.35 -7.61
N LEU A 65 -4.16 -18.38 -8.50
CA LEU A 65 -3.63 -19.63 -9.05
C LEU A 65 -3.08 -20.56 -7.97
N VAL A 66 -2.78 -20.09 -6.75
CA VAL A 66 -2.37 -20.92 -5.61
C VAL A 66 -3.36 -22.04 -5.27
N PHE A 67 -4.64 -21.87 -5.63
CA PHE A 67 -5.65 -22.90 -5.42
C PHE A 67 -5.56 -24.06 -6.42
N PHE A 68 -4.77 -23.93 -7.49
CA PHE A 68 -4.56 -25.01 -8.46
C PHE A 68 -3.59 -26.08 -7.92
N SER A 69 -3.65 -27.27 -8.52
CA SER A 69 -2.88 -28.41 -8.01
C SER A 69 -1.39 -28.29 -8.31
N GLY A 70 -0.57 -29.01 -7.54
CA GLY A 70 0.86 -29.07 -7.80
C GLY A 70 1.18 -29.50 -9.24
N GLU A 71 0.44 -30.47 -9.79
CA GLU A 71 0.61 -30.93 -11.17
C GLU A 71 0.33 -29.84 -12.20
N PHE A 72 -0.65 -28.97 -11.95
CA PHE A 72 -0.92 -27.82 -12.82
C PHE A 72 0.30 -26.88 -12.87
N HIS A 73 0.87 -26.55 -11.70
CA HIS A 73 2.06 -25.71 -11.63
C HIS A 73 3.29 -26.38 -12.25
N GLN A 74 3.48 -27.68 -12.02
CA GLN A 74 4.57 -28.46 -12.65
C GLN A 74 4.44 -28.49 -14.18
N LYS A 75 3.21 -28.59 -14.72
CA LYS A 75 2.98 -28.42 -16.15
C LYS A 75 3.40 -27.04 -16.64
N ILE A 76 3.02 -25.96 -15.96
CA ILE A 76 3.45 -24.61 -16.36
C ILE A 76 4.98 -24.48 -16.35
N ILE A 77 5.62 -24.92 -15.27
CA ILE A 77 7.08 -24.87 -15.11
C ILE A 77 7.79 -25.66 -16.22
N SER A 78 7.30 -26.86 -16.56
CA SER A 78 7.88 -27.65 -17.65
C SER A 78 7.71 -27.02 -19.03
N HIS A 79 6.57 -26.36 -19.31
CA HIS A 79 6.37 -25.65 -20.57
C HIS A 79 7.27 -24.41 -20.68
N LEU A 80 7.35 -23.61 -19.62
CA LEU A 80 8.26 -22.46 -19.54
C LEU A 80 9.72 -22.90 -19.63
N GLY A 81 10.09 -23.98 -18.97
CA GLY A 81 11.43 -24.54 -19.00
C GLY A 81 11.83 -25.00 -20.40
N LYS A 82 10.92 -25.64 -21.16
CA LYS A 82 11.16 -25.97 -22.57
C LYS A 82 11.33 -24.71 -23.43
N TRP A 83 10.48 -23.70 -23.23
CA TRP A 83 10.57 -22.43 -23.95
C TRP A 83 11.89 -21.70 -23.68
N LEU A 84 12.38 -21.74 -22.43
CA LEU A 84 13.67 -21.19 -22.01
C LEU A 84 14.86 -22.12 -22.26
N GLN A 85 14.66 -23.30 -22.86
CA GLN A 85 15.70 -24.30 -23.12
C GLN A 85 16.45 -24.75 -21.86
N LEU A 86 15.78 -24.80 -20.72
CA LEU A 86 16.36 -25.24 -19.45
C LEU A 86 16.53 -26.77 -19.43
N PRO A 87 17.65 -27.29 -18.90
CA PRO A 87 17.85 -28.73 -18.78
C PRO A 87 16.77 -29.40 -17.92
N SER A 88 16.30 -30.58 -18.33
CA SER A 88 15.32 -31.35 -17.55
C SER A 88 15.84 -31.72 -16.16
N THR A 89 17.16 -31.93 -16.03
CA THR A 89 17.86 -32.18 -14.76
C THR A 89 17.81 -31.01 -13.79
N PHE A 90 17.62 -29.78 -14.29
CA PHE A 90 17.41 -28.58 -13.48
C PHE A 90 15.95 -28.46 -13.03
N LEU A 91 14.99 -28.76 -13.92
CA LEU A 91 13.55 -28.65 -13.63
C LEU A 91 13.03 -29.76 -12.71
N HIS A 92 13.58 -30.96 -12.85
CA HIS A 92 13.20 -32.14 -12.08
C HIS A 92 14.45 -32.77 -11.44
N PRO A 93 15.02 -32.13 -10.42
CA PRO A 93 16.17 -32.69 -9.72
C PRO A 93 15.76 -33.98 -9.01
N ASN A 94 16.33 -35.11 -9.43
CA ASN A 94 16.14 -36.39 -8.75
C ASN A 94 17.07 -36.49 -7.52
N ARG A 95 16.94 -35.55 -6.58
CA ARG A 95 17.75 -35.47 -5.37
C ARG A 95 16.85 -35.57 -4.15
N ILE A 96 17.24 -36.40 -3.21
CA ILE A 96 16.64 -36.42 -1.88
C ILE A 96 17.18 -35.18 -1.14
N TYR A 97 16.30 -34.28 -0.74
CA TYR A 97 16.67 -33.11 0.05
C TYR A 97 16.98 -33.55 1.48
N ALA A 98 18.25 -33.86 1.75
CA ALA A 98 18.77 -34.13 3.08
C ALA A 98 19.66 -32.95 3.51
N TYR A 99 19.34 -32.33 4.64
CA TYR A 99 20.10 -31.22 5.20
C TYR A 99 20.91 -31.71 6.41
N ALA A 100 22.15 -31.23 6.55
CA ALA A 100 22.91 -31.45 7.78
C ALA A 100 22.16 -30.83 8.98
N PRO A 101 22.26 -31.40 10.20
CA PRO A 101 21.52 -30.92 11.36
C PRO A 101 21.68 -29.41 11.64
N THR A 102 22.88 -28.88 11.44
CA THR A 102 23.18 -27.44 11.59
C THR A 102 22.43 -26.60 10.56
N THR A 103 22.45 -26.99 9.28
CA THR A 103 21.74 -26.30 8.20
C THR A 103 20.23 -26.31 8.43
N GLN A 104 19.68 -27.47 8.82
CA GLN A 104 18.27 -27.58 9.17
C GLN A 104 17.89 -26.62 10.31
N ARG A 105 18.71 -26.55 11.37
CA ARG A 105 18.47 -25.64 12.50
C ARG A 105 18.49 -24.18 12.07
N ILE A 106 19.43 -23.78 11.21
CA ILE A 106 19.52 -22.42 10.67
C ILE A 106 18.29 -22.10 9.81
N LEU A 107 17.87 -23.01 8.93
CA LEU A 107 16.68 -22.82 8.10
C LEU A 107 15.42 -22.70 8.95
N LEU A 108 15.25 -23.56 9.95
CA LEU A 108 14.11 -23.50 10.87
C LEU A 108 14.11 -22.20 11.70
N LEU A 109 15.28 -21.76 12.18
CA LEU A 109 15.42 -20.46 12.85
C LEU A 109 15.03 -19.32 11.91
N GLY A 110 15.54 -19.33 10.67
CA GLY A 110 15.24 -18.32 9.66
C GLY A 110 13.75 -18.25 9.33
N PHE A 111 13.09 -19.40 9.12
CA PHE A 111 11.64 -19.46 8.93
C PHE A 111 10.89 -18.99 10.18
N GLY A 112 11.34 -19.39 11.37
CA GLY A 112 10.75 -18.94 12.63
C GLY A 112 10.77 -17.41 12.74
N VAL A 113 11.93 -16.78 12.50
CA VAL A 113 12.07 -15.32 12.49
C VAL A 113 11.18 -14.68 11.43
N PHE A 114 11.16 -15.24 10.20
CA PHE A 114 10.31 -14.73 9.12
C PHE A 114 8.82 -14.76 9.48
N PHE A 115 8.31 -15.87 9.99
CA PHE A 115 6.89 -15.98 10.36
C PHE A 115 6.54 -15.11 11.57
N CYS A 116 7.42 -15.04 12.58
CA CYS A 116 7.25 -14.11 13.68
C CYS A 116 7.19 -12.66 13.19
N TRP A 117 8.05 -12.27 12.25
CA TRP A 117 8.01 -10.94 11.64
C TRP A 117 6.71 -10.69 10.88
N GLN A 118 6.29 -11.62 10.02
CA GLN A 118 5.02 -11.51 9.27
C GLN A 118 3.79 -11.41 10.19
N LEU A 119 3.83 -12.07 11.35
CA LEU A 119 2.77 -12.03 12.34
C LEU A 119 2.78 -10.71 13.14
N LEU A 120 3.94 -10.23 13.57
CA LEU A 120 4.06 -9.08 14.48
C LEU A 120 3.99 -7.73 13.76
N MET A 121 4.56 -7.62 12.57
CA MET A 121 4.65 -6.35 11.83
C MET A 121 3.31 -5.65 11.59
N PRO A 122 2.22 -6.37 11.27
CA PRO A 122 0.90 -5.77 11.10
C PRO A 122 0.33 -5.12 12.37
N PHE A 123 0.81 -5.51 13.56
CA PHE A 123 0.33 -5.00 14.86
C PHE A 123 1.21 -3.90 15.45
N ARG A 124 2.33 -3.54 14.81
CA ARG A 124 3.25 -2.52 15.32
C ARG A 124 2.61 -1.14 15.55
N TYR A 125 1.44 -0.88 14.94
CA TYR A 125 0.68 0.35 15.16
C TYR A 125 0.34 0.58 16.65
N TRP A 126 0.26 -0.48 17.46
CA TRP A 126 0.01 -0.39 18.91
C TRP A 126 1.14 0.33 19.66
N LEU A 127 2.32 0.43 19.06
CA LEU A 127 3.50 1.07 19.65
C LEU A 127 3.52 2.59 19.39
N TYR A 128 2.62 3.10 18.55
CA TYR A 128 2.57 4.52 18.19
C TYR A 128 1.45 5.23 18.95
N PRO A 129 1.70 6.45 19.44
CA PRO A 129 0.66 7.26 20.06
C PRO A 129 -0.24 7.91 19.00
N GLY A 130 -1.48 8.20 19.38
CA GLY A 130 -2.43 8.93 18.55
C GLY A 130 -3.25 8.04 17.61
N GLU A 131 -3.98 8.67 16.70
CA GLU A 131 -4.90 7.98 15.80
C GLU A 131 -4.17 7.46 14.56
N LEU A 132 -4.27 6.14 14.32
CA LEU A 132 -3.58 5.43 13.24
C LEU A 132 -3.92 5.99 11.87
N PHE A 133 -5.19 6.26 11.59
CA PHE A 133 -5.58 6.76 10.27
C PHE A 133 -5.18 8.22 10.08
N TRP A 134 -4.90 8.98 11.14
CA TRP A 134 -4.40 10.33 11.01
C TRP A 134 -2.90 10.35 10.76
N THR A 135 -2.13 9.74 11.66
CA THR A 135 -0.66 9.74 11.66
C THR A 135 -0.05 8.80 10.63
N GLU A 136 -0.80 7.76 10.23
CA GLU A 136 -0.37 6.66 9.38
C GLU A 136 0.85 5.87 9.91
N GLU A 137 1.20 6.08 11.18
CA GLU A 137 2.31 5.39 11.83
C GLU A 137 1.92 3.94 12.12
N GLY A 138 2.59 3.01 11.43
CA GLY A 138 2.21 1.61 11.50
C GLY A 138 1.14 1.19 10.49
N TYR A 139 0.60 2.11 9.68
CA TYR A 139 -0.51 1.82 8.76
C TYR A 139 -0.09 0.91 7.58
N ARG A 140 1.02 1.25 6.91
CA ARG A 140 1.56 0.39 5.83
C ARG A 140 1.86 -1.01 6.35
N PHE A 141 1.59 -2.06 5.58
CA PHE A 141 1.75 -3.45 6.04
C PHE A 141 0.93 -3.83 7.30
N SER A 142 -0.02 -2.99 7.73
CA SER A 142 -1.05 -3.44 8.66
C SER A 142 -2.11 -4.21 7.88
N TRP A 143 -2.75 -5.19 8.52
CA TRP A 143 -3.87 -5.93 7.92
C TRP A 143 -5.16 -5.10 7.93
N ARG A 144 -5.10 -3.91 7.31
CA ARG A 144 -6.18 -2.93 7.23
C ARG A 144 -6.27 -2.46 5.79
N VAL A 145 -7.42 -2.67 5.19
CA VAL A 145 -7.69 -2.31 3.80
C VAL A 145 -8.99 -1.51 3.77
N MET A 146 -8.96 -0.38 3.05
CA MET A 146 -10.12 0.50 2.81
C MET A 146 -10.86 0.98 4.08
N LEU A 147 -10.13 1.21 5.18
CA LEU A 147 -10.68 1.80 6.42
C LEU A 147 -10.56 3.33 6.47
N MET A 148 -9.87 3.92 5.49
CA MET A 148 -9.48 5.32 5.48
C MET A 148 -9.70 5.93 4.11
N GLU A 149 -10.43 7.04 4.10
CA GLU A 149 -10.55 7.98 3.00
C GLU A 149 -10.06 9.35 3.49
N LYS A 150 -9.01 9.87 2.84
CA LYS A 150 -8.49 11.21 3.07
C LYS A 150 -8.62 12.05 1.81
N ALA A 151 -9.03 13.29 1.99
CA ALA A 151 -8.86 14.33 1.00
C ALA A 151 -8.09 15.47 1.65
N GLY A 152 -7.18 16.11 0.92
CA GLY A 152 -6.31 17.11 1.51
C GLY A 152 -5.73 18.08 0.51
N TYR A 153 -5.31 19.21 1.06
CA TYR A 153 -4.58 20.28 0.39
C TYR A 153 -3.24 20.48 1.10
N ALA A 154 -2.19 20.76 0.34
CA ALA A 154 -0.86 21.05 0.88
C ALA A 154 -0.18 22.16 0.06
N GLN A 155 0.15 23.26 0.74
CA GLN A 155 0.89 24.38 0.15
C GLN A 155 2.25 24.50 0.81
N PHE A 156 3.30 24.36 0.02
CA PHE A 156 4.66 24.48 0.51
C PHE A 156 5.15 25.91 0.41
N THR A 157 5.87 26.35 1.44
CA THR A 157 6.62 27.60 1.46
C THR A 157 8.07 27.28 1.80
N VAL A 158 8.99 27.78 0.97
CA VAL A 158 10.44 27.67 1.21
C VAL A 158 10.97 29.04 1.55
N HIS A 159 11.81 29.12 2.58
CA HIS A 159 12.56 30.34 2.85
C HIS A 159 13.95 30.04 3.39
N ASP A 160 14.83 31.04 3.35
CA ASP A 160 16.15 30.95 3.92
C ASP A 160 16.43 32.07 4.93
N LYS A 161 17.63 32.05 5.51
CA LYS A 161 18.07 33.07 6.47
C LYS A 161 18.48 34.38 5.80
N GLN A 162 18.72 34.38 4.48
CA GLN A 162 19.00 35.60 3.72
C GLN A 162 17.72 36.42 3.43
N GLY A 163 16.54 35.86 3.70
CA GLY A 163 15.26 36.52 3.51
C GLY A 163 14.57 36.17 2.20
N TYR A 164 15.10 35.21 1.43
CA TYR A 164 14.36 34.65 0.30
C TYR A 164 13.16 33.86 0.84
N ARG A 165 11.98 34.09 0.25
CA ARG A 165 10.74 33.39 0.58
C ARG A 165 9.95 33.17 -0.69
N GLU A 166 9.54 31.92 -0.93
CA GLU A 166 8.81 31.52 -2.12
C GLU A 166 7.73 30.51 -1.77
N VAL A 167 6.53 30.74 -2.33
CA VAL A 167 5.42 29.79 -2.27
C VAL A 167 5.55 28.86 -3.47
N VAL A 168 5.64 27.56 -3.20
CA VAL A 168 5.97 26.57 -4.23
C VAL A 168 4.74 26.24 -5.06
N ASN A 169 4.91 26.19 -6.38
CA ASN A 169 3.93 25.58 -7.26
C ASN A 169 4.20 24.07 -7.37
N ASN A 170 3.42 23.26 -6.64
CA ASN A 170 3.59 21.81 -6.58
C ASN A 170 3.56 21.13 -7.96
N GLN A 171 2.77 21.66 -8.89
CA GLN A 171 2.58 21.11 -10.24
C GLN A 171 3.84 21.20 -11.11
N GLN A 172 4.82 22.02 -10.71
CA GLN A 172 6.13 22.07 -11.37
C GLN A 172 7.02 20.87 -11.04
N PHE A 173 6.70 20.14 -9.95
CA PHE A 173 7.50 19.03 -9.44
C PHE A 173 6.77 17.70 -9.48
N LEU A 174 5.45 17.71 -9.30
CA LEU A 174 4.65 16.52 -9.09
C LEU A 174 3.61 16.37 -10.19
N THR A 175 3.38 15.13 -10.61
CA THR A 175 2.20 14.79 -11.41
C THR A 175 0.92 14.96 -10.57
N PRO A 176 -0.27 15.12 -11.19
CA PRO A 176 -1.52 15.25 -10.45
C PRO A 176 -1.78 14.12 -9.45
N LEU A 177 -1.39 12.88 -9.79
CA LEU A 177 -1.52 11.74 -8.89
C LEU A 177 -0.57 11.84 -7.69
N GLN A 178 0.70 12.23 -7.93
CA GLN A 178 1.67 12.41 -6.86
C GLN A 178 1.26 13.55 -5.93
N GLU A 179 0.76 14.67 -6.45
CA GLU A 179 0.27 15.79 -5.63
C GLU A 179 -0.93 15.37 -4.77
N LYS A 180 -1.91 14.66 -5.36
CA LYS A 180 -3.06 14.12 -4.62
C LYS A 180 -2.64 13.17 -3.49
N MET A 181 -1.68 12.30 -3.75
CA MET A 181 -1.20 11.34 -2.75
C MET A 181 -0.38 12.04 -1.67
N MET A 182 0.47 12.99 -2.07
CA MET A 182 1.32 13.77 -1.19
C MET A 182 0.52 14.65 -0.24
N SER A 183 -0.58 15.27 -0.69
CA SER A 183 -1.35 16.20 0.14
C SER A 183 -2.04 15.57 1.35
N THR A 184 -2.06 14.23 1.46
CA THR A 184 -2.76 13.50 2.52
C THR A 184 -1.86 12.57 3.34
N GLN A 185 -0.70 12.20 2.82
CA GLN A 185 0.20 11.20 3.41
C GLN A 185 1.44 11.86 4.05
N PRO A 186 1.66 11.69 5.37
CA PRO A 186 2.78 12.31 6.07
C PRO A 186 4.17 12.01 5.49
N ASP A 187 4.45 10.77 5.11
CA ASP A 187 5.76 10.41 4.55
C ASP A 187 6.02 11.07 3.19
N MET A 188 4.97 11.22 2.37
CA MET A 188 5.08 11.88 1.09
C MET A 188 5.26 13.40 1.24
N LEU A 189 4.61 14.03 2.23
CA LEU A 189 4.86 15.43 2.59
C LEU A 189 6.32 15.65 2.96
N LEU A 190 6.88 14.74 3.78
CA LEU A 190 8.27 14.80 4.23
C LEU A 190 9.24 14.61 3.06
N HIS A 191 9.05 13.56 2.25
CA HIS A 191 9.88 13.32 1.07
C HIS A 191 9.84 14.50 0.09
N TYR A 192 8.67 15.08 -0.13
CA TYR A 192 8.55 16.23 -1.00
C TYR A 192 9.24 17.47 -0.41
N ALA A 193 9.18 17.67 0.90
CA ALA A 193 9.93 18.73 1.57
C ALA A 193 11.45 18.60 1.36
N HIS A 194 11.98 17.36 1.36
CA HIS A 194 13.41 17.12 1.07
C HIS A 194 13.76 17.40 -0.38
N ILE A 195 12.90 17.02 -1.34
CA ILE A 195 13.08 17.38 -2.77
C ILE A 195 13.15 18.90 -2.92
N LEU A 196 12.26 19.64 -2.26
CA LEU A 196 12.25 21.09 -2.30
C LEU A 196 13.50 21.70 -1.65
N ARG A 197 13.89 21.21 -0.47
CA ARG A 197 15.13 21.62 0.21
C ARG A 197 16.32 21.50 -0.73
N ASP A 198 16.51 20.35 -1.35
CA ASP A 198 17.67 20.07 -2.19
C ASP A 198 17.64 20.91 -3.48
N PHE A 199 16.46 21.06 -4.08
CA PHE A 199 16.27 21.89 -5.28
C PHE A 199 16.56 23.37 -5.03
N TYR A 200 15.99 23.96 -3.97
CA TYR A 200 16.20 25.37 -3.67
C TYR A 200 17.62 25.63 -3.18
N HIS A 201 18.26 24.66 -2.52
CA HIS A 201 19.67 24.76 -2.17
C HIS A 201 20.55 24.92 -3.42
N GLN A 202 20.29 24.13 -4.47
CA GLN A 202 20.99 24.25 -5.75
C GLN A 202 20.72 25.58 -6.47
N ARG A 203 19.61 26.25 -6.17
CA ARG A 203 19.27 27.59 -6.70
C ARG A 203 19.82 28.76 -5.89
N GLY A 204 20.65 28.49 -4.89
CA GLY A 204 21.35 29.53 -4.12
C GLY A 204 20.70 29.89 -2.78
N TYR A 205 19.60 29.22 -2.40
CA TYR A 205 19.06 29.36 -1.04
C TYR A 205 20.04 28.71 -0.04
N SER A 206 20.39 29.43 1.03
CA SER A 206 21.31 28.91 2.04
C SER A 206 20.55 28.26 3.18
N ASN A 207 20.79 26.97 3.40
CA ASN A 207 20.07 26.16 4.40
C ASN A 207 18.53 26.35 4.27
N PRO A 208 17.94 25.94 3.13
CA PRO A 208 16.52 26.15 2.88
C PRO A 208 15.66 25.50 3.95
N GLN A 209 14.69 26.23 4.46
CA GLN A 209 13.69 25.75 5.40
C GLN A 209 12.38 25.57 4.65
N VAL A 210 11.72 24.44 4.89
CA VAL A 210 10.53 24.03 4.15
C VAL A 210 9.39 23.81 5.12
N TYR A 211 8.33 24.61 4.96
CA TYR A 211 7.11 24.55 5.77
C TYR A 211 5.93 24.21 4.87
N VAL A 212 4.90 23.61 5.46
CA VAL A 212 3.70 23.24 4.72
C VAL A 212 2.44 23.63 5.49
N ASP A 213 1.53 24.31 4.79
CA ASP A 213 0.15 24.47 5.21
C ASP A 213 -0.64 23.29 4.63
N SER A 214 -0.89 22.27 5.46
CA SER A 214 -1.56 21.04 5.06
C SER A 214 -2.87 20.86 5.80
N TYR A 215 -3.99 20.75 5.09
CA TYR A 215 -5.32 20.53 5.66
C TYR A 215 -5.91 19.25 5.11
N VAL A 216 -6.29 18.33 5.99
CA VAL A 216 -6.73 16.99 5.63
C VAL A 216 -8.05 16.66 6.32
N THR A 217 -9.01 16.16 5.54
CA THR A 217 -10.24 15.52 6.03
C THR A 217 -10.00 14.02 6.18
N LEU A 218 -10.73 13.39 7.11
CA LEU A 218 -10.63 11.96 7.37
C LEU A 218 -12.03 11.34 7.51
N ASN A 219 -12.37 10.40 6.62
CA ASN A 219 -13.65 9.67 6.62
C ASN A 219 -14.86 10.62 6.77
N GLY A 220 -14.89 11.69 5.97
CA GLY A 220 -15.96 12.70 5.96
C GLY A 220 -15.95 13.73 7.10
N ARG A 221 -14.98 13.65 8.04
CA ARG A 221 -14.84 14.64 9.13
C ARG A 221 -14.25 15.96 8.63
N MET A 222 -14.50 17.02 9.42
CA MET A 222 -13.96 18.35 9.16
C MET A 222 -12.43 18.32 9.02
N GLY A 223 -11.94 19.12 8.06
CA GLY A 223 -10.51 19.20 7.78
C GLY A 223 -9.75 19.83 8.95
N LYS A 224 -8.63 19.22 9.33
CA LYS A 224 -7.71 19.75 10.34
C LYS A 224 -6.30 19.89 9.76
N PRO A 225 -5.45 20.78 10.31
CA PRO A 225 -4.05 20.83 9.92
C PRO A 225 -3.35 19.50 10.19
N LEU A 226 -2.73 18.85 9.20
CA LEU A 226 -2.05 17.56 9.38
C LEU A 226 -0.65 17.74 9.97
N VAL A 227 0.12 18.66 9.41
CA VAL A 227 1.46 19.04 9.89
C VAL A 227 1.36 20.32 10.69
N LYS A 228 2.12 20.41 11.79
CA LYS A 228 2.25 21.65 12.56
C LYS A 228 2.85 22.75 11.66
N PRO A 229 2.19 23.91 11.48
CA PRO A 229 2.65 24.95 10.55
C PRO A 229 4.04 25.54 10.89
N THR A 230 4.48 25.38 12.14
CA THR A 230 5.77 25.85 12.64
C THR A 230 6.91 24.85 12.43
N THR A 231 6.63 23.66 11.88
CA THR A 231 7.66 22.63 11.66
C THR A 231 8.40 22.88 10.36
N ASN A 232 9.73 23.00 10.46
CA ASN A 232 10.61 22.92 9.31
C ASN A 232 10.84 21.46 8.91
N LEU A 233 10.09 20.96 7.93
CA LEU A 233 10.20 19.58 7.44
C LEU A 233 11.56 19.28 6.80
N ALA A 234 12.32 20.30 6.38
CA ALA A 234 13.67 20.11 5.83
C ALA A 234 14.66 19.49 6.83
N GLN A 235 14.37 19.59 8.14
CA GLN A 235 15.17 19.08 9.25
C GLN A 235 14.60 17.79 9.86
N GLU A 236 13.39 17.40 9.50
CA GLU A 236 12.78 16.16 9.96
C GLU A 236 13.29 14.99 9.11
N GLU A 237 13.37 13.80 9.71
CA GLU A 237 13.92 12.59 9.06
C GLU A 237 12.93 11.44 9.15
N GLU A 238 12.84 10.63 8.08
CA GLU A 238 11.97 9.47 8.08
C GLU A 238 12.54 8.37 9.00
N SER A 239 11.69 7.87 9.90
CA SER A 239 12.08 6.81 10.83
C SER A 239 10.86 6.08 11.38
N PHE A 240 11.12 4.95 12.05
CA PHE A 240 10.10 4.23 12.82
C PHE A 240 9.76 4.90 14.17
N LYS A 241 10.31 6.08 14.48
CA LYS A 241 9.96 6.80 15.72
C LYS A 241 8.67 7.61 15.54
N PRO A 242 7.92 7.86 16.64
CA PRO A 242 6.75 8.73 16.60
C PRO A 242 7.03 10.10 15.96
N LYS A 243 6.25 10.46 14.96
CA LYS A 243 6.34 11.71 14.19
C LYS A 243 5.76 12.87 14.99
N LYS A 244 6.62 13.55 15.76
CA LYS A 244 6.24 14.66 16.65
C LYS A 244 5.71 15.90 15.92
N TRP A 245 5.93 16.01 14.62
CA TRP A 245 5.51 17.12 13.79
C TRP A 245 4.10 16.98 13.22
N ILE A 246 3.49 15.80 13.33
CA ILE A 246 2.06 15.59 13.02
C ILE A 246 1.21 16.12 14.18
N THR A 247 0.06 16.70 13.88
CA THR A 247 -0.91 17.17 14.87
C THR A 247 -1.70 16.01 15.50
N SER A 248 -2.28 16.23 16.68
CA SER A 248 -3.23 15.26 17.27
C SER A 248 -4.54 15.27 16.50
N PHE A 249 -5.19 14.11 16.43
CA PHE A 249 -6.54 13.98 15.91
C PHE A 249 -7.53 13.77 17.04
N ASP A 250 -8.06 14.88 17.55
CA ASP A 250 -9.01 14.88 18.66
C ASP A 250 -10.44 14.77 18.12
N ASP A 251 -10.78 13.64 17.51
CA ASP A 251 -12.14 13.31 17.08
C ASP A 251 -12.33 11.79 17.16
N THR A 252 -13.56 11.34 17.42
CA THR A 252 -13.86 9.91 17.56
C THR A 252 -14.08 9.29 16.19
N ILE A 253 -13.32 8.25 15.86
CA ILE A 253 -13.58 7.47 14.65
C ILE A 253 -14.59 6.36 14.95
N THR A 254 -15.83 6.58 14.53
CA THR A 254 -16.94 5.63 14.62
C THR A 254 -17.01 4.73 13.39
N GLY A 255 -17.32 3.45 13.56
CA GLY A 255 -17.62 2.54 12.44
C GLY A 255 -16.59 1.45 12.16
N PHE A 256 -15.96 0.88 13.20
CA PHE A 256 -15.15 -0.34 13.12
C PHE A 256 -15.87 -1.51 13.78
#